data_AF-A0ABD3B693-F1
#
_entry.id   AF-A0ABD3B693-F1
#
_cell.length_a   1.000
_cell.length_b   1.000
_cell.length_c   1.000
_cell.angle_alpha   90.00
_cell.angle_beta   90.00
_cell.angle_gamma   90.00
#
_symmetry.space_group_name_H-M   'P 1'
#
loop_
_entity.id
_entity.type
_entity.pdbx_description
1 polymer ?
#
loop_
_entity_poly.entity_id
_entity_poly.type
_entity_poly.pdbx_seq_one_letter_code
_entity_poly.pdbx_strand_id
1 'polypeptide(L)'
;MTGGRRDSPLLKSNGGGRNSRIAVAILIGVIFGCVFAFFFPHGLFVSTSAAVDSIAYKSDLLINISSCKSSERINMLKSEFMAASEKNAELKRQIKELTAKLRLAEQGKDNAQHQVLVMGEQHKAGPFGTVKSLRTNPTVIPDESVNPRLAKILEKVAVKREVIVALANSNVKDMLEVWFSSIKRVGTPNYLVVALDEEIANFCGQNNVPVYERDPDKGIDIIGRTGGNHAVSGLKFQILREFLQLGYSVLLSDVDIVYLQNPFEHFHRDSDVESMTDGHDNRTAYGYNDVYDEPSMGWARYAHTMRMWVYNSGFFYIRPTIPSIELLDRVAKRLSQEKAWDQAVFNEELFFPSHPGYDGLHASRRTLDFYLFMNSKVLFKTVWKNAQLSKLKPVIVHINYHPDKLARMKAVVEYYVNGKRDALESFPDGSN
;
A
#
# COMPACT_ATOMS: atom_id res chain seq x y z
N MET A 1 -68.29 -12.89 30.13
CA MET A 1 -68.36 -13.70 31.37
C MET A 1 -67.27 -14.75 31.30
N THR A 2 -66.47 -14.86 32.38
CA THR A 2 -65.80 -16.07 32.91
C THR A 2 -64.94 -16.90 31.93
N GLY A 3 -63.63 -17.13 32.12
CA GLY A 3 -62.86 -17.33 33.34
C GLY A 3 -62.43 -18.80 33.48
N GLY A 4 -61.16 -19.05 33.84
CA GLY A 4 -60.64 -20.35 34.35
C GLY A 4 -60.07 -21.28 33.27
N ARG A 5 -58.77 -21.62 33.15
CA ARG A 5 -57.64 -21.96 34.05
C ARG A 5 -57.61 -23.44 34.49
N ARG A 6 -56.42 -24.06 34.26
CA ARG A 6 -55.80 -25.27 34.88
C ARG A 6 -56.23 -26.64 34.37
N ASP A 7 -55.44 -27.71 34.47
CA ASP A 7 -53.99 -28.02 34.52
C ASP A 7 -53.97 -29.56 34.48
N SER A 8 -52.94 -30.19 33.89
CA SER A 8 -52.66 -31.63 34.03
C SER A 8 -51.24 -31.94 33.51
N PRO A 9 -50.59 -33.03 33.94
CA PRO A 9 -49.56 -32.94 34.98
C PRO A 9 -48.20 -33.59 34.61
N LEU A 10 -47.20 -33.35 35.48
CA LEU A 10 -46.11 -34.26 35.86
C LEU A 10 -45.23 -34.88 34.75
N LEU A 11 -44.12 -34.20 34.44
CA LEU A 11 -42.87 -34.87 34.05
C LEU A 11 -41.97 -35.03 35.28
N LYS A 12 -41.88 -36.26 35.78
CA LYS A 12 -40.80 -36.71 36.66
C LYS A 12 -39.95 -37.68 35.83
N SER A 13 -38.79 -37.22 35.39
CA SER A 13 -37.73 -38.09 34.88
C SER A 13 -36.42 -37.65 35.52
N ASN A 14 -35.96 -38.47 36.45
CA ASN A 14 -34.60 -38.49 36.96
C ASN A 14 -33.63 -38.71 35.79
N GLY A 15 -32.67 -37.79 35.63
CA GLY A 15 -31.55 -37.92 34.71
C GLY A 15 -30.31 -37.21 35.25
N GLY A 16 -30.02 -37.39 36.54
CA GLY A 16 -28.79 -36.92 37.16
C GLY A 16 -27.60 -37.78 36.73
N GLY A 17 -26.49 -37.15 36.33
CA GLY A 17 -25.19 -37.82 36.38
C GLY A 17 -24.09 -37.37 35.42
N ARG A 18 -24.38 -36.86 34.21
CA ARG A 18 -23.32 -36.54 33.22
C ARG A 18 -23.28 -35.10 32.72
N ASN A 19 -24.40 -34.38 32.67
CA ASN A 19 -24.43 -33.02 32.10
C ASN A 19 -23.88 -31.93 33.05
N SER A 20 -23.89 -32.17 34.37
CA SER A 20 -23.41 -31.19 35.36
C SER A 20 -21.89 -31.03 35.35
N ARG A 21 -21.12 -32.10 35.11
CA ARG A 21 -19.64 -32.04 35.11
C ARG A 21 -19.10 -31.32 33.87
N ILE A 22 -19.77 -31.46 32.74
CA ILE A 22 -19.40 -30.78 31.50
C ILE A 22 -19.70 -29.28 31.61
N ALA A 23 -20.87 -28.91 32.14
CA ALA A 23 -21.22 -27.51 32.38
C ALA A 23 -20.25 -26.82 33.36
N VAL A 24 -19.84 -27.53 34.43
CA VAL A 24 -18.85 -27.02 35.38
C VAL A 24 -17.46 -26.88 34.73
N ALA A 25 -17.04 -27.83 33.90
CA ALA A 25 -15.77 -27.74 33.18
C ALA A 25 -15.73 -26.58 32.19
N ILE A 26 -16.84 -26.33 31.48
CA ILE A 26 -16.98 -25.19 30.57
C ILE A 26 -16.91 -23.87 31.35
N LEU A 27 -17.63 -23.77 32.48
CA LEU A 27 -17.63 -22.57 33.30
C LEU A 27 -16.23 -22.28 33.88
N ILE A 28 -15.53 -23.30 34.37
CA ILE A 28 -14.15 -23.17 34.85
C ILE A 28 -13.22 -22.73 33.69
N GLY A 29 -13.37 -23.32 32.51
CA GLY A 29 -12.58 -22.96 31.33
C GLY A 29 -12.80 -21.51 30.88
N VAL A 30 -14.05 -21.03 30.91
CA VAL A 30 -14.38 -19.64 30.59
C VAL A 30 -13.80 -18.68 31.63
N ILE A 31 -13.94 -18.99 32.92
CA ILE A 31 -13.40 -18.14 34.00
C ILE A 31 -11.87 -18.07 33.93
N PHE A 32 -11.19 -19.21 33.75
CA PHE A 32 -9.74 -19.24 33.57
C PHE A 32 -9.31 -18.50 32.30
N GLY A 33 -10.04 -18.65 31.20
CA GLY A 33 -9.80 -17.92 29.96
C GLY A 33 -9.90 -16.40 30.14
N CYS A 34 -10.92 -15.93 30.87
CA CYS A 34 -11.08 -14.52 31.19
C CYS A 34 -9.97 -13.99 32.10
N VAL A 35 -9.54 -14.75 33.12
CA VAL A 35 -8.43 -14.37 34.00
C VAL A 35 -7.11 -14.29 33.21
N PHE A 36 -6.83 -15.26 32.33
CA PHE A 36 -5.62 -15.22 31.50
C PHE A 36 -5.66 -14.09 30.47
N ALA A 37 -6.81 -13.80 29.86
CA ALA A 37 -6.94 -12.68 28.93
C ALA A 37 -6.76 -11.31 29.63
N PHE A 38 -7.19 -11.17 30.88
CA PHE A 38 -7.11 -9.91 31.62
C PHE A 38 -5.72 -9.66 32.21
N PHE A 39 -5.06 -10.69 32.75
CA PHE A 39 -3.75 -10.54 33.39
C PHE A 39 -2.56 -10.80 32.46
N PHE A 40 -2.77 -11.47 31.32
CA PHE A 40 -1.72 -11.78 30.33
C PHE A 40 -2.17 -11.49 28.90
N PRO A 41 -2.46 -10.21 28.56
CA PRO A 41 -2.98 -9.81 27.24
C PRO A 41 -2.03 -10.10 26.07
N HIS A 42 -0.79 -10.51 26.35
CA HIS A 42 0.24 -10.84 25.35
C HIS A 42 0.72 -12.31 25.42
N GLY A 43 -0.02 -13.19 26.10
CA GLY A 43 0.30 -14.62 26.19
C GLY A 43 1.38 -14.97 27.22
N LEU A 44 1.46 -16.26 27.60
CA LEU A 44 2.33 -16.76 28.67
C LEU A 44 3.54 -17.57 28.21
N PHE A 45 3.68 -17.81 26.91
CA PHE A 45 4.78 -18.58 26.34
C PHE A 45 5.40 -17.81 25.19
N VAL A 46 6.55 -17.19 25.44
CA VAL A 46 7.48 -16.76 24.39
C VAL A 46 8.09 -18.03 23.79
N SER A 47 7.70 -18.36 22.57
CA SER A 47 8.33 -19.45 21.83
C SER A 47 9.72 -19.00 21.38
N THR A 48 10.75 -19.43 22.11
CA THR A 48 12.12 -19.44 21.59
C THR A 48 12.17 -20.44 20.44
N SER A 49 12.30 -19.93 19.22
CA SER A 49 12.50 -20.74 18.03
C SER A 49 13.74 -21.62 18.22
N ALA A 50 13.51 -22.93 18.27
CA ALA A 50 14.55 -23.94 18.30
C ALA A 50 15.45 -23.76 17.07
N ALA A 51 16.76 -23.69 17.31
CA ALA A 51 17.76 -23.81 16.27
C ALA A 51 17.58 -25.16 15.58
N VAL A 52 17.45 -25.11 14.26
CA VAL A 52 17.43 -26.29 13.39
C VAL A 52 18.78 -26.99 13.50
N ASP A 53 18.77 -28.20 14.06
CA ASP A 53 19.87 -29.15 14.00
C ASP A 53 20.20 -29.46 12.54
N SER A 54 21.38 -29.04 12.08
CA SER A 54 21.92 -29.51 10.81
C SER A 54 22.49 -30.91 10.99
N ILE A 55 21.79 -31.86 10.38
CA ILE A 55 22.11 -33.27 10.17
C ILE A 55 23.61 -33.48 9.90
N ALA A 56 24.23 -34.26 10.80
CA ALA A 56 25.59 -34.76 10.67
C ALA A 56 25.66 -35.78 9.52
N TYR A 57 26.38 -35.44 8.45
CA TYR A 57 26.81 -36.41 7.45
C TYR A 57 27.92 -37.28 8.06
N LYS A 58 27.53 -38.45 8.59
CA LYS A 58 28.45 -39.57 8.83
C LYS A 58 28.77 -40.20 7.48
N SER A 59 29.95 -39.94 6.95
CA SER A 59 30.56 -40.79 5.94
C SER A 59 31.64 -41.65 6.61
N ASP A 60 31.30 -42.90 6.91
CA ASP A 60 32.26 -43.96 7.19
C ASP A 60 33.12 -44.15 5.94
N LEU A 61 34.40 -43.83 6.02
CA LEU A 61 35.40 -44.24 5.05
C LEU A 61 36.44 -45.12 5.79
N LEU A 62 36.16 -46.41 5.80
CA LEU A 62 37.12 -47.46 6.09
C LEU A 62 38.25 -47.41 5.05
N ILE A 63 39.40 -46.83 5.42
CA ILE A 63 40.65 -47.02 4.69
C ILE A 63 41.70 -47.54 5.66
N ASN A 64 42.00 -48.83 5.46
CA ASN A 64 43.06 -49.57 6.11
C ASN A 64 44.40 -49.19 5.46
N ILE A 65 45.28 -48.43 6.14
CA ILE A 65 46.65 -48.20 5.68
C ILE A 65 47.66 -48.47 6.81
N SER A 66 48.63 -49.29 6.44
CA SER A 66 49.74 -49.79 7.25
C SER A 66 50.76 -48.72 7.67
N SER A 67 51.48 -49.07 8.74
CA SER A 67 52.84 -48.68 9.14
C SER A 67 53.19 -47.18 9.33
N CYS A 68 53.22 -46.81 10.62
CA CYS A 68 54.37 -46.19 11.29
C CYS A 68 55.21 -45.14 10.52
N LYS A 69 54.56 -44.08 10.02
CA LYS A 69 55.12 -42.72 9.83
C LYS A 69 54.03 -41.63 9.68
N SER A 70 52.74 -42.01 9.80
CA SER A 70 51.57 -41.16 9.56
C SER A 70 50.96 -40.53 10.81
N SER A 71 51.20 -41.09 12.00
CA SER A 71 50.57 -40.63 13.26
C SER A 71 50.98 -39.21 13.66
N GLU A 72 52.27 -38.87 13.57
CA GLU A 72 52.76 -37.52 13.92
C GLU A 72 52.23 -36.45 12.96
N ARG A 73 52.19 -36.74 11.65
CA ARG A 73 51.71 -35.81 10.63
C ARG A 73 50.20 -35.57 10.74
N ILE A 74 49.44 -36.61 11.08
CA ILE A 74 47.99 -36.53 11.36
C ILE A 74 47.74 -35.73 12.64
N ASN A 75 48.54 -35.94 13.68
CA ASN A 75 48.41 -35.18 14.93
C ASN A 75 48.76 -33.69 14.72
N MET A 76 49.77 -33.39 13.91
CA MET A 76 50.13 -32.02 13.54
C MET A 76 49.01 -31.32 12.75
N LEU A 77 48.44 -32.00 11.74
CA LEU A 77 47.29 -31.48 10.98
C LEU A 77 46.04 -31.27 11.83
N LYS A 78 45.78 -32.16 12.80
CA LYS A 78 44.69 -31.99 13.77
C LYS A 78 44.91 -30.76 14.64
N SER A 79 46.13 -30.54 15.11
CA SER A 79 46.47 -29.34 15.90
C SER A 79 46.32 -28.06 15.08
N GLU A 80 46.78 -28.05 13.82
CA GLU A 80 46.60 -26.91 12.91
C GLU A 80 45.13 -26.63 12.60
N PHE A 81 44.33 -27.69 12.38
CA PHE A 81 42.89 -27.57 12.15
C PHE A 81 42.16 -27.00 13.37
N MET A 82 42.51 -27.46 14.57
CA MET A 82 41.95 -26.92 15.82
C MET A 82 42.29 -25.44 16.00
N ALA A 83 43.55 -25.05 15.76
CA ALA A 83 43.98 -23.65 15.82
C ALA A 83 43.27 -22.78 14.77
N ALA A 84 43.10 -23.27 13.54
CA ALA A 84 42.38 -22.56 12.49
C ALA A 84 40.87 -22.44 12.80
N SER A 85 40.27 -23.48 13.39
CA SER A 85 38.87 -23.49 13.83
C SER A 85 38.62 -22.46 14.93
N GLU A 86 39.53 -22.38 15.91
CA GLU A 86 39.47 -21.40 16.99
C GLU A 86 39.61 -19.97 16.45
N LYS A 87 40.54 -19.74 15.52
CA LYS A 87 40.70 -18.46 14.83
C LYS A 87 39.47 -18.08 14.01
N ASN A 88 38.81 -19.04 13.36
CA ASN A 88 37.56 -18.81 12.63
C ASN A 88 36.39 -18.47 13.57
N ALA A 89 36.32 -19.07 14.75
CA ALA A 89 35.33 -18.73 15.76
C ALA A 89 35.50 -17.28 16.26
N GLU A 90 36.76 -16.88 16.49
CA GLU A 90 37.11 -15.52 16.89
C GLU A 90 36.76 -14.50 15.77
N LEU A 91 37.12 -14.79 14.52
CA LEU A 91 36.75 -13.92 13.39
C LEU A 91 35.23 -13.79 13.22
N LYS A 92 34.46 -14.86 13.39
CA LYS A 92 32.99 -14.79 13.37
C LYS A 92 32.44 -13.91 14.48
N ARG A 93 33.03 -13.95 15.67
CA ARG A 93 32.67 -13.10 16.80
C ARG A 93 32.97 -11.63 16.49
N GLN A 94 34.14 -11.34 15.93
CA GLN A 94 34.51 -9.99 15.49
C GLN A 94 33.58 -9.45 14.41
N ILE A 95 33.21 -10.26 13.41
CA ILE A 95 32.23 -9.88 12.38
C ILE A 95 30.87 -9.55 13.00
N LYS A 96 30.40 -10.36 13.95
CA LYS A 96 29.13 -10.11 14.65
C LYS A 96 29.18 -8.79 15.45
N GLU A 97 30.29 -8.52 16.12
CA GLU A 97 30.50 -7.28 16.85
C GLU A 97 30.60 -6.06 15.91
N LEU A 98 31.36 -6.16 14.82
CA LEU A 98 31.43 -5.11 13.80
C LEU A 98 30.07 -4.85 13.15
N THR A 99 29.29 -5.89 12.88
CA THR A 99 27.94 -5.74 12.30
C THR A 99 26.98 -5.05 13.27
N ALA A 100 27.08 -5.36 14.57
CA ALA A 100 26.30 -4.66 15.60
C ALA A 100 26.73 -3.19 15.73
N LYS A 101 28.04 -2.91 15.70
CA LYS A 101 28.60 -1.55 15.67
C LYS A 101 28.18 -0.78 14.41
N LEU A 102 28.15 -1.45 13.26
CA LEU A 102 27.69 -0.88 11.99
C LEU A 102 26.21 -0.51 12.08
N ARG A 103 25.34 -1.40 12.57
CA ARG A 103 23.91 -1.09 12.80
C ARG A 103 23.69 0.07 13.77
N LEU A 104 24.49 0.14 14.83
CA LEU A 104 24.45 1.27 15.77
C LEU A 104 24.95 2.57 15.12
N ALA A 105 25.97 2.49 14.26
CA ALA A 105 26.47 3.64 13.50
C ALA A 105 25.49 4.09 12.41
N GLU A 106 24.76 3.16 11.78
CA GLU A 106 23.67 3.43 10.84
C GLU A 106 22.48 4.08 11.55
N GLN A 107 22.03 3.56 12.70
CA GLN A 107 21.03 4.24 13.54
C GLN A 107 21.51 5.61 14.02
N GLY A 108 22.80 5.75 14.34
CA GLY A 108 23.42 7.02 14.68
C GLY A 108 23.46 8.00 13.51
N LYS A 109 23.65 7.50 12.28
CA LYS A 109 23.63 8.27 11.03
C LYS A 109 22.21 8.68 10.65
N ASP A 110 21.21 7.83 10.85
CA ASP A 110 19.80 8.14 10.61
C ASP A 110 19.30 9.18 11.61
N ASN A 111 19.67 9.03 12.90
CA ASN A 111 19.42 10.03 13.93
C ASN A 111 20.21 11.33 13.67
N ALA A 112 21.44 11.26 13.18
CA ALA A 112 22.24 12.43 12.83
C ALA A 112 21.75 13.10 11.55
N GLN A 113 21.23 12.38 10.56
CA GLN A 113 20.57 12.95 9.39
C GLN A 113 19.26 13.62 9.78
N HIS A 114 18.46 13.00 10.64
CA HIS A 114 17.29 13.63 11.24
C HIS A 114 17.67 14.87 12.04
N GLN A 115 18.73 14.82 12.85
CA GLN A 115 19.22 15.97 13.60
C GLN A 115 19.80 17.04 12.68
N VAL A 116 20.52 16.71 11.61
CA VAL A 116 21.04 17.70 10.65
C VAL A 116 19.91 18.36 9.85
N LEU A 117 18.84 17.62 9.52
CA LEU A 117 17.63 18.19 8.91
C LEU A 117 16.83 19.06 9.88
N VAL A 118 16.80 18.70 11.17
CA VAL A 118 16.14 19.44 12.26
C VAL A 118 16.98 20.63 12.77
N MET A 119 18.30 20.59 12.59
CA MET A 119 19.26 21.63 12.99
C MET A 119 19.53 22.67 11.89
N GLY A 120 18.79 22.64 10.78
CA GLY A 120 18.69 23.78 9.89
C GLY A 120 17.99 24.94 10.59
N GLU A 121 18.76 25.80 11.26
CA GLU A 121 18.36 26.97 12.08
C GLU A 121 17.19 26.69 13.05
N GLN A 122 17.37 26.89 14.35
CA GLN A 122 16.22 26.90 15.27
C GLN A 122 15.28 28.05 14.91
N HIS A 123 14.27 27.78 14.08
CA HIS A 123 13.30 28.77 13.66
C HIS A 123 12.39 29.09 14.85
N LYS A 124 12.43 30.35 15.31
CA LYS A 124 11.41 30.82 16.25
C LYS A 124 10.05 30.76 15.58
N ALA A 125 9.04 30.29 16.29
CA ALA A 125 7.66 30.36 15.81
C ALA A 125 7.31 31.83 15.51
N GLY A 126 6.82 32.08 14.29
CA GLY A 126 6.33 33.40 13.91
C GLY A 126 5.08 33.81 14.72
N PRO A 127 4.57 35.03 14.51
CA PRO A 127 3.35 35.50 15.14
C PRO A 127 2.13 34.56 14.97
N PHE A 128 1.10 34.76 15.79
CA PHE A 128 -0.15 34.01 15.70
C PHE A 128 -0.72 34.01 14.27
N GLY A 129 -1.05 32.83 13.75
CA GLY A 129 -1.61 32.66 12.40
C GLY A 129 -0.58 32.64 11.25
N THR A 130 0.72 32.88 11.51
CA THR A 130 1.75 32.88 10.44
C THR A 130 2.55 31.57 10.37
N VAL A 131 2.50 30.76 11.42
CA VAL A 131 3.25 29.50 11.51
C VAL A 131 2.67 28.47 10.53
N LYS A 132 3.52 27.91 9.67
CA LYS A 132 3.18 26.79 8.78
C LYS A 132 4.14 25.63 9.07
N SER A 133 3.58 24.42 9.21
CA SER A 133 4.40 23.21 9.31
C SER A 133 5.18 22.99 8.01
N LEU A 134 6.35 22.34 8.10
CA LEU A 134 7.03 21.77 6.94
C LEU A 134 6.15 20.65 6.40
N ARG A 135 5.37 20.96 5.35
CA ARG A 135 4.41 20.01 4.78
C ARG A 135 5.08 18.96 3.89
N THR A 136 6.32 19.19 3.48
CA THR A 136 7.07 18.30 2.59
C THR A 136 8.28 17.72 3.30
N ASN A 137 8.29 16.40 3.46
CA ASN A 137 9.50 15.68 3.84
C ASN A 137 10.57 15.79 2.73
N PRO A 138 11.87 15.72 3.08
CA PRO A 138 12.93 15.70 2.07
C PRO A 138 12.78 14.48 1.16
N THR A 139 13.16 14.64 -0.10
CA THR A 139 13.25 13.52 -1.03
C THR A 139 14.42 12.61 -0.67
N VAL A 140 14.27 11.31 -0.87
CA VAL A 140 15.34 10.35 -0.70
C VAL A 140 16.48 10.59 -1.69
N ILE A 141 17.67 10.14 -1.34
CA ILE A 141 18.80 10.08 -2.27
C ILE A 141 18.52 8.93 -3.25
N PRO A 142 18.54 9.18 -4.58
CA PRO A 142 18.35 8.14 -5.58
C PRO A 142 19.34 6.99 -5.42
N ASP A 143 18.82 5.76 -5.46
CA ASP A 143 19.63 4.54 -5.50
C ASP A 143 19.41 3.79 -6.82
N GLU A 144 20.25 4.08 -7.82
CA GLU A 144 20.17 3.44 -9.14
C GLU A 144 20.44 1.93 -9.10
N SER A 145 21.03 1.40 -8.03
CA SER A 145 21.29 -0.04 -7.89
C SER A 145 20.03 -0.86 -7.69
N VAL A 146 18.94 -0.23 -7.23
CA VAL A 146 17.62 -0.86 -7.02
C VAL A 146 17.07 -1.41 -8.33
N ASN A 147 17.12 -0.62 -9.41
CA ASN A 147 16.64 -1.03 -10.72
C ASN A 147 17.34 -0.22 -11.84
N PRO A 148 18.54 -0.65 -12.27
CA PRO A 148 19.33 0.09 -13.26
C PRO A 148 18.66 0.24 -14.62
N ARG A 149 17.80 -0.71 -15.00
CA ARG A 149 17.07 -0.68 -16.27
C ARG A 149 15.96 0.36 -16.23
N LEU A 150 15.16 0.37 -15.16
CA LEU A 150 14.13 1.38 -14.95
C LEU A 150 14.76 2.78 -14.82
N ALA A 151 15.87 2.91 -14.09
CA ALA A 151 16.59 4.18 -13.94
C ALA A 151 16.93 4.84 -15.30
N LYS A 152 17.50 4.05 -16.24
CA LYS A 152 17.83 4.51 -17.60
C LYS A 152 16.62 4.91 -18.43
N ILE A 153 15.47 4.29 -18.21
CA ILE A 153 14.21 4.64 -18.89
C ILE A 153 13.69 5.96 -18.31
N LEU A 154 13.66 6.07 -16.99
CA LEU A 154 13.16 7.25 -16.28
C LEU A 154 13.99 8.50 -16.56
N GLU A 155 15.31 8.37 -16.72
CA GLU A 155 16.18 9.48 -17.13
C GLU A 155 15.73 10.12 -18.46
N LYS A 156 15.17 9.33 -19.37
CA LYS A 156 14.72 9.79 -20.70
C LYS A 156 13.27 10.28 -20.70
N VAL A 157 12.42 9.67 -19.89
CA VAL A 157 10.96 9.86 -19.92
C VAL A 157 10.50 10.91 -18.93
N ALA A 158 11.09 10.96 -17.73
CA ALA A 158 10.61 11.83 -16.68
C ALA A 158 10.98 13.30 -16.93
N VAL A 159 10.06 14.20 -16.61
CA VAL A 159 10.30 15.65 -16.62
C VAL A 159 10.29 16.12 -15.17
N LYS A 160 11.34 16.85 -14.75
CA LYS A 160 11.52 17.26 -13.34
C LYS A 160 11.46 16.10 -12.34
N ARG A 161 11.88 14.90 -12.77
CA ARG A 161 11.74 13.63 -12.02
C ARG A 161 10.29 13.30 -11.65
N GLU A 162 9.33 13.71 -12.46
CA GLU A 162 7.93 13.35 -12.33
C GLU A 162 7.51 12.51 -13.53
N VAL A 163 6.70 11.47 -13.30
CA VAL A 163 6.24 10.57 -14.35
C VAL A 163 4.84 10.04 -14.03
N ILE A 164 3.98 9.97 -15.05
CA ILE A 164 2.71 9.24 -14.98
C ILE A 164 2.99 7.75 -15.18
N VAL A 165 2.50 6.90 -14.30
CA VAL A 165 2.73 5.45 -14.38
C VAL A 165 1.39 4.73 -14.40
N ALA A 166 1.18 3.91 -15.44
CA ALA A 166 0.05 2.99 -15.53
C ALA A 166 0.55 1.56 -15.68
N LEU A 167 -0.11 0.62 -14.98
CA LEU A 167 0.15 -0.82 -15.11
C LEU A 167 -0.92 -1.43 -16.01
N ALA A 168 -0.51 -2.23 -16.99
CA ALA A 168 -1.45 -2.80 -17.95
C ALA A 168 -1.08 -4.24 -18.36
N ASN A 169 -2.11 -5.06 -18.52
CA ASN A 169 -2.08 -6.33 -19.23
C ASN A 169 -3.05 -6.30 -20.42
N SER A 170 -3.01 -7.33 -21.24
CA SER A 170 -3.81 -7.53 -22.45
C SER A 170 -5.32 -7.33 -22.25
N ASN A 171 -5.85 -7.63 -21.05
CA ASN A 171 -7.29 -7.46 -20.75
C ASN A 171 -7.76 -6.00 -20.79
N VAL A 172 -6.86 -5.03 -20.61
CA VAL A 172 -7.18 -3.61 -20.56
C VAL A 172 -6.63 -2.82 -21.75
N LYS A 173 -6.19 -3.51 -22.79
CA LYS A 173 -5.56 -2.93 -23.99
C LYS A 173 -6.37 -1.80 -24.63
N ASP A 174 -7.68 -2.00 -24.82
CA ASP A 174 -8.54 -0.99 -25.45
C ASP A 174 -8.69 0.28 -24.58
N MET A 175 -8.71 0.13 -23.25
CA MET A 175 -8.73 1.28 -22.34
C MET A 175 -7.37 1.97 -22.33
N LEU A 176 -6.28 1.20 -22.35
CA LEU A 176 -4.92 1.72 -22.44
C LEU A 176 -4.72 2.58 -23.71
N GLU A 177 -5.32 2.18 -24.83
CA GLU A 177 -5.29 2.98 -26.07
C GLU A 177 -5.90 4.37 -25.87
N VAL A 178 -7.09 4.43 -25.26
CA VAL A 178 -7.75 5.71 -24.95
C VAL A 178 -6.91 6.52 -23.96
N TRP A 179 -6.35 5.85 -22.95
CA TRP A 179 -5.50 6.45 -21.93
C TRP A 179 -4.28 7.16 -22.54
N PHE A 180 -3.39 6.45 -23.26
CA PHE A 180 -2.20 7.10 -23.81
C PHE A 180 -2.54 8.09 -24.93
N SER A 181 -3.63 7.85 -25.68
CA SER A 181 -4.07 8.78 -26.73
C SER A 181 -4.54 10.10 -26.14
N SER A 182 -5.19 10.06 -24.97
CA SER A 182 -5.59 11.25 -24.24
C SER A 182 -4.38 12.03 -23.69
N ILE A 183 -3.37 11.33 -23.16
CA ILE A 183 -2.11 11.93 -22.67
C ILE A 183 -1.32 12.60 -23.81
N LYS A 184 -1.15 11.89 -24.94
CA LYS A 184 -0.48 12.44 -26.14
C LYS A 184 -1.20 13.69 -26.65
N ARG A 185 -2.54 13.68 -26.65
CA ARG A 185 -3.35 14.81 -27.11
C ARG A 185 -3.16 16.06 -26.25
N VAL A 186 -3.04 15.91 -24.94
CA VAL A 186 -2.80 17.05 -24.03
C VAL A 186 -1.33 17.48 -23.99
N GLY A 187 -0.45 16.80 -24.73
CA GLY A 187 0.94 17.17 -24.87
C GLY A 187 1.81 16.87 -23.65
N THR A 188 1.40 15.93 -22.78
CA THR A 188 2.18 15.55 -21.60
C THR A 188 3.25 14.52 -21.98
N PRO A 189 4.55 14.82 -21.89
CA PRO A 189 5.61 13.93 -22.39
C PRO A 189 6.02 12.85 -21.38
N ASN A 190 5.82 13.09 -20.09
CA ASN A 190 6.37 12.28 -19.01
C ASN A 190 5.37 11.22 -18.50
N TYR A 191 5.18 10.18 -19.29
CA TYR A 191 4.36 9.02 -18.94
C TYR A 191 5.06 7.72 -19.35
N LEU A 192 4.80 6.66 -18.59
CA LEU A 192 5.38 5.33 -18.76
C LEU A 192 4.32 4.27 -18.51
N VAL A 193 4.23 3.30 -19.40
CA VAL A 193 3.43 2.09 -19.19
C VAL A 193 4.32 1.00 -18.61
N VAL A 194 3.91 0.39 -17.52
CA VAL A 194 4.50 -0.84 -17.01
C VAL A 194 3.71 -2.01 -17.57
N ALA A 195 4.32 -2.71 -18.53
CA ALA A 195 3.72 -3.86 -19.19
C ALA A 195 3.80 -5.10 -18.28
N LEU A 196 2.66 -5.72 -18.02
CA LEU A 196 2.54 -6.96 -17.23
C LEU A 196 2.54 -8.21 -18.11
N ASP A 197 2.46 -8.06 -19.44
CA ASP A 197 2.60 -9.11 -20.42
C ASP A 197 3.26 -8.61 -21.72
N GLU A 198 3.69 -9.57 -22.54
CA GLU A 198 4.38 -9.32 -23.81
C GLU A 198 3.47 -8.62 -24.84
N GLU A 199 2.15 -8.86 -24.78
CA GLU A 199 1.21 -8.22 -25.69
C GLU A 199 1.18 -6.70 -25.47
N ILE A 200 1.10 -6.24 -24.23
CA ILE A 200 1.14 -4.82 -23.90
C ILE A 200 2.50 -4.20 -24.21
N ALA A 201 3.60 -4.93 -23.97
CA ALA A 201 4.93 -4.46 -24.34
C ALA A 201 5.03 -4.17 -25.84
N ASN A 202 4.60 -5.13 -26.67
CA ASN A 202 4.56 -5.01 -28.12
C ASN A 202 3.61 -3.90 -28.59
N PHE A 203 2.41 -3.83 -27.99
CA PHE A 203 1.41 -2.81 -28.33
C PHE A 203 1.92 -1.39 -28.04
N CYS A 204 2.58 -1.18 -26.90
CA CYS A 204 3.19 0.10 -26.57
C CYS A 204 4.33 0.45 -27.55
N GLY A 205 5.18 -0.53 -27.88
CA GLY A 205 6.26 -0.36 -28.86
C GLY A 205 5.75 0.07 -30.24
N GLN A 206 4.71 -0.59 -30.75
CA GLN A 206 4.08 -0.26 -32.05
C GLN A 206 3.47 1.15 -32.06
N ASN A 207 3.04 1.65 -30.90
CA ASN A 207 2.41 2.96 -30.76
C ASN A 207 3.36 4.06 -30.28
N ASN A 208 4.68 3.82 -30.23
CA ASN A 208 5.67 4.79 -29.70
C ASN A 208 5.30 5.29 -28.29
N VAL A 209 4.85 4.38 -27.42
CA VAL A 209 4.57 4.64 -26.00
C VAL A 209 5.76 4.15 -25.18
N PRO A 210 6.35 4.99 -24.31
CA PRO A 210 7.41 4.53 -23.41
C PRO A 210 6.90 3.37 -22.55
N VAL A 211 7.64 2.28 -22.54
CA VAL A 211 7.25 1.05 -21.84
C VAL A 211 8.40 0.48 -21.01
N TYR A 212 8.06 0.01 -19.82
CA TYR A 212 8.92 -0.77 -18.96
C TYR A 212 8.30 -2.15 -18.76
N GLU A 213 9.06 -3.18 -19.09
CA GLU A 213 8.71 -4.57 -18.77
C GLU A 213 9.63 -5.00 -17.62
N ARG A 214 9.08 -5.60 -16.57
CA ARG A 214 9.92 -6.11 -15.47
C ARG A 214 10.79 -7.26 -15.94
N ASP A 215 11.83 -7.54 -15.17
CA ASP A 215 12.58 -8.78 -15.34
C ASP A 215 11.67 -9.97 -14.99
N PRO A 216 11.73 -11.08 -15.74
CA PRO A 216 10.84 -12.21 -15.51
C PRO A 216 10.96 -12.76 -14.09
N ASP A 217 9.85 -12.73 -13.37
CA ASP A 217 9.70 -13.36 -12.06
C ASP A 217 8.46 -14.23 -12.12
N LYS A 218 8.65 -15.55 -12.11
CA LYS A 218 7.54 -16.51 -12.29
C LYS A 218 6.39 -16.29 -11.30
N GLY A 219 6.65 -15.83 -10.08
CA GLY A 219 5.60 -15.57 -9.09
C GLY A 219 4.81 -14.29 -9.41
N ILE A 220 5.52 -13.22 -9.76
CA ILE A 220 4.96 -11.92 -10.12
C ILE A 220 4.29 -11.95 -11.50
N ASP A 221 4.88 -12.64 -12.47
CA ASP A 221 4.40 -12.78 -13.83
C ASP A 221 3.07 -13.52 -13.88
N ILE A 222 2.90 -14.57 -13.06
CA ILE A 222 1.60 -15.26 -12.91
C ILE A 222 0.55 -14.30 -12.35
N ILE A 223 0.92 -13.50 -11.35
CA ILE A 223 0.02 -12.49 -10.75
C ILE A 223 -0.34 -11.40 -11.77
N GLY A 224 0.62 -10.90 -12.55
CA GLY A 224 0.38 -9.87 -13.57
C GLY A 224 -0.49 -10.35 -14.73
N ARG A 225 -0.31 -11.61 -15.16
CA ARG A 225 -1.04 -12.22 -16.29
C ARG A 225 -2.41 -12.77 -15.92
N THR A 226 -2.51 -13.42 -14.76
CA THR A 226 -3.70 -14.22 -14.39
C THR A 226 -4.31 -13.85 -13.04
N GLY A 227 -3.66 -12.96 -12.28
CA GLY A 227 -4.14 -12.53 -10.98
C GLY A 227 -5.43 -11.72 -11.10
N GLY A 228 -6.38 -11.98 -10.20
CA GLY A 228 -7.51 -11.07 -10.02
C GLY A 228 -7.06 -9.70 -9.52
N ASN A 229 -7.94 -8.69 -9.60
CA ASN A 229 -7.66 -7.30 -9.23
C ASN A 229 -6.86 -7.16 -7.91
N HIS A 230 -7.14 -8.00 -6.91
CA HIS A 230 -6.42 -8.02 -5.63
C HIS A 230 -4.91 -8.26 -5.75
N ALA A 231 -4.50 -9.27 -6.52
CA ALA A 231 -3.10 -9.67 -6.63
C ALA A 231 -2.30 -8.65 -7.48
N VAL A 232 -2.93 -8.13 -8.54
CA VAL A 232 -2.38 -7.04 -9.37
C VAL A 232 -2.23 -5.75 -8.57
N SER A 233 -3.16 -5.46 -7.66
CA SER A 233 -3.06 -4.30 -6.76
C SER A 233 -1.90 -4.40 -5.77
N GLY A 234 -1.55 -5.58 -5.25
CA GLY A 234 -0.34 -5.73 -4.42
C GLY A 234 0.94 -5.45 -5.19
N LEU A 235 1.01 -5.93 -6.43
CA LEU A 235 2.13 -5.69 -7.35
C LEU A 235 2.30 -4.20 -7.69
N LYS A 236 1.19 -3.46 -7.83
CA LYS A 236 1.17 -2.00 -8.07
C LYS A 236 2.06 -1.25 -7.08
N PHE A 237 1.85 -1.45 -5.77
CA PHE A 237 2.59 -0.70 -4.75
C PHE A 237 4.06 -1.11 -4.67
N GLN A 238 4.39 -2.38 -4.91
CA GLN A 238 5.78 -2.85 -5.01
C GLN A 238 6.52 -2.19 -6.17
N ILE A 239 5.88 -2.09 -7.34
CA ILE A 239 6.47 -1.43 -8.51
C ILE A 239 6.68 0.06 -8.21
N LEU A 240 5.67 0.76 -7.69
CA LEU A 240 5.79 2.18 -7.34
C LEU A 240 6.95 2.47 -6.37
N ARG A 241 7.20 1.55 -5.44
CA ARG A 241 8.31 1.67 -4.48
C ARG A 241 9.66 1.82 -5.18
N GLU A 242 9.92 1.06 -6.23
CA GLU A 242 11.17 1.11 -6.99
C GLU A 242 11.38 2.51 -7.60
N PHE A 243 10.32 3.13 -8.13
CA PHE A 243 10.39 4.51 -8.67
C PHE A 243 10.74 5.52 -7.57
N LEU A 244 10.15 5.37 -6.38
CA LEU A 244 10.42 6.27 -5.26
C LEU A 244 11.87 6.13 -4.76
N GLN A 245 12.40 4.91 -4.69
CA GLN A 245 13.81 4.67 -4.33
C GLN A 245 14.78 5.25 -5.37
N LEU A 246 14.39 5.27 -6.64
CA LEU A 246 15.13 5.95 -7.71
C LEU A 246 15.00 7.49 -7.64
N GLY A 247 14.24 8.03 -6.68
CA GLY A 247 14.09 9.47 -6.48
C GLY A 247 13.13 10.15 -7.46
N TYR A 248 12.20 9.40 -8.06
CA TYR A 248 11.16 9.93 -8.95
C TYR A 248 9.82 10.05 -8.23
N SER A 249 9.14 11.18 -8.43
CA SER A 249 7.74 11.32 -8.02
C SER A 249 6.85 10.67 -9.07
N VAL A 250 5.83 9.95 -8.61
CA VAL A 250 4.96 9.18 -9.49
C VAL A 250 3.53 9.70 -9.38
N LEU A 251 2.91 9.98 -10.52
CA LEU A 251 1.47 10.01 -10.64
C LEU A 251 1.01 8.60 -11.02
N LEU A 252 0.53 7.82 -10.05
CA LEU A 252 -0.15 6.58 -10.37
C LEU A 252 -1.45 6.91 -11.12
N SER A 253 -1.68 6.19 -12.21
CA SER A 253 -2.93 6.24 -12.96
C SER A 253 -3.39 4.84 -13.32
N ASP A 254 -4.62 4.52 -12.93
CA ASP A 254 -5.35 3.42 -13.55
C ASP A 254 -5.61 3.74 -15.04
N VAL A 255 -5.82 2.69 -15.82
CA VAL A 255 -5.97 2.75 -17.28
C VAL A 255 -7.34 3.28 -17.74
N ASP A 256 -8.32 3.35 -16.83
CA ASP A 256 -9.68 3.82 -17.07
C ASP A 256 -9.85 5.33 -16.80
N ILE A 257 -8.78 6.08 -17.05
CA ILE A 257 -8.68 7.53 -16.85
C ILE A 257 -8.50 8.22 -18.19
N VAL A 258 -9.24 9.31 -18.41
CA VAL A 258 -9.11 10.18 -19.58
C VAL A 258 -8.48 11.50 -19.18
N TYR A 259 -7.37 11.86 -19.83
CA TYR A 259 -6.69 13.13 -19.63
C TYR A 259 -7.22 14.21 -20.57
N LEU A 260 -7.55 15.36 -20.00
CA LEU A 260 -8.11 16.51 -20.73
C LEU A 260 -7.20 17.76 -20.64
N GLN A 261 -6.29 17.77 -19.67
CA GLN A 261 -5.21 18.76 -19.48
C GLN A 261 -3.95 18.07 -18.93
N ASN A 262 -2.82 18.77 -18.96
CA ASN A 262 -1.57 18.29 -18.37
C ASN A 262 -1.67 18.28 -16.83
N PRO A 263 -1.68 17.11 -16.16
CA PRO A 263 -1.92 17.04 -14.71
C PRO A 263 -0.81 17.70 -13.89
N PHE A 264 0.43 17.75 -14.39
CA PHE A 264 1.56 18.31 -13.64
C PHE A 264 1.46 19.82 -13.43
N GLU A 265 0.62 20.52 -14.19
CA GLU A 265 0.35 21.95 -14.00
C GLU A 265 -0.63 22.22 -12.85
N HIS A 266 -1.26 21.17 -12.31
CA HIS A 266 -2.32 21.26 -11.30
C HIS A 266 -1.96 20.64 -9.94
N PHE A 267 -0.78 20.04 -9.77
CA PHE A 267 -0.30 19.56 -8.46
C PHE A 267 0.36 20.66 -7.64
N HIS A 268 0.11 20.65 -6.33
CA HIS A 268 0.68 21.63 -5.40
C HIS A 268 2.12 21.25 -4.98
N ARG A 269 2.44 19.96 -5.02
CA ARG A 269 3.69 19.34 -4.58
C ARG A 269 4.03 19.63 -3.12
N ASP A 270 3.03 19.95 -2.31
CA ASP A 270 3.21 20.40 -0.93
C ASP A 270 2.96 19.29 0.11
N SER A 271 2.63 18.08 -0.34
CA SER A 271 2.36 16.92 0.50
C SER A 271 3.08 15.68 -0.04
N ASP A 272 3.37 14.70 0.83
CA ASP A 272 3.94 13.40 0.44
C ASP A 272 3.03 12.67 -0.56
N VAL A 273 1.71 12.77 -0.34
CA VAL A 273 0.66 12.21 -1.20
C VAL A 273 -0.37 13.29 -1.56
N GLU A 274 -0.64 13.51 -2.84
CA GLU A 274 -1.81 14.26 -3.31
C GLU A 274 -2.75 13.31 -4.05
N SER A 275 -3.95 13.10 -3.54
CA SER A 275 -4.86 12.07 -4.07
C SER A 275 -6.21 12.64 -4.47
N MET A 276 -6.75 12.03 -5.52
CA MET A 276 -8.13 12.20 -5.92
C MET A 276 -9.06 11.63 -4.83
N THR A 277 -10.13 12.35 -4.52
CA THR A 277 -11.16 11.87 -3.58
C THR A 277 -12.28 11.13 -4.31
N ASP A 278 -12.81 10.11 -3.64
CA ASP A 278 -14.05 9.46 -4.05
C ASP A 278 -15.31 10.26 -3.64
N GLY A 279 -15.13 11.35 -2.89
CA GLY A 279 -16.18 12.32 -2.59
C GLY A 279 -16.79 12.95 -3.85
N HIS A 280 -17.99 13.51 -3.70
CA HIS A 280 -18.77 14.05 -4.82
C HIS A 280 -19.37 15.44 -4.58
N ASP A 281 -19.05 16.05 -3.45
CA ASP A 281 -19.34 17.43 -3.09
C ASP A 281 -18.28 17.93 -2.10
N ASN A 282 -18.32 19.22 -1.72
CA ASN A 282 -17.34 19.79 -0.78
C ASN A 282 -17.30 19.06 0.56
N ARG A 283 -18.44 18.58 1.09
CA ARG A 283 -18.49 17.93 2.41
C ARG A 283 -17.82 16.56 2.35
N THR A 284 -18.18 15.76 1.36
CA THR A 284 -17.66 14.40 1.18
C THR A 284 -16.20 14.40 0.73
N ALA A 285 -15.82 15.33 -0.15
CA ALA A 285 -14.45 15.50 -0.65
C ALA A 285 -13.47 16.00 0.42
N TYR A 286 -13.84 17.07 1.15
CA TYR A 286 -12.91 17.78 2.04
C TYR A 286 -13.13 17.51 3.53
N GLY A 287 -14.15 16.71 3.84
CA GLY A 287 -14.51 16.27 5.17
C GLY A 287 -15.50 17.19 5.88
N TYR A 288 -16.18 16.64 6.88
CA TYR A 288 -17.16 17.35 7.68
C TYR A 288 -17.25 16.76 9.10
N ASN A 289 -17.68 17.61 10.04
CA ASN A 289 -18.05 17.20 11.40
C ASN A 289 -19.37 16.40 11.34
N ASP A 290 -19.31 15.15 11.77
CA ASP A 290 -20.43 14.23 11.86
C ASP A 290 -20.70 13.91 13.33
N VAL A 291 -21.96 13.93 13.75
CA VAL A 291 -22.32 13.73 15.16
C VAL A 291 -22.89 12.34 15.33
N TYR A 292 -22.19 11.51 16.09
CA TYR A 292 -22.72 10.24 16.57
C TYR A 292 -23.65 10.50 17.75
N ASP A 293 -24.87 9.97 17.68
CA ASP A 293 -25.90 10.14 18.70
C ASP A 293 -26.09 8.85 19.51
N GLU A 294 -25.82 8.92 20.80
CA GLU A 294 -26.00 7.84 21.77
C GLU A 294 -27.00 8.26 22.87
N PRO A 295 -28.32 8.08 22.65
CA PRO A 295 -29.35 8.64 23.53
C PRO A 295 -29.26 8.22 25.00
N SER A 296 -28.73 7.02 25.29
CA SER A 296 -28.55 6.50 26.66
C SER A 296 -27.60 7.34 27.51
N MET A 297 -26.74 8.16 26.90
CA MET A 297 -25.76 8.99 27.60
C MET A 297 -26.31 10.35 28.06
N GLY A 298 -27.59 10.65 27.79
CA GLY A 298 -28.24 11.88 28.25
C GLY A 298 -27.56 13.15 27.73
N TRP A 299 -26.95 13.93 28.62
CA TRP A 299 -26.24 15.16 28.25
C TRP A 299 -25.03 14.90 27.34
N ALA A 300 -24.34 13.77 27.51
CA ALA A 300 -23.14 13.41 26.73
C ALA A 300 -23.46 12.62 25.45
N ARG A 301 -24.73 12.62 24.99
CA ARG A 301 -25.18 11.81 23.85
C ARG A 301 -24.56 12.15 22.50
N TYR A 302 -24.01 13.35 22.34
CA TYR A 302 -23.47 13.82 21.06
C TYR A 302 -21.95 13.75 21.07
N ALA A 303 -21.40 12.77 20.34
CA ALA A 303 -19.97 12.65 20.11
C ALA A 303 -19.62 13.17 18.72
N HIS A 304 -18.72 14.14 18.66
CA HIS A 304 -18.21 14.65 17.39
C HIS A 304 -17.22 13.68 16.76
N THR A 305 -17.44 13.37 15.49
CA THR A 305 -16.56 12.57 14.64
C THR A 305 -16.19 13.37 13.40
N MET A 306 -15.03 13.07 12.79
CA MET A 306 -14.64 13.65 11.51
C MET A 306 -14.83 12.61 10.43
N ARG A 307 -15.60 12.93 9.38
CA ARG A 307 -15.80 12.05 8.24
C ARG A 307 -15.28 12.70 6.97
N MET A 308 -14.58 11.91 6.16
CA MET A 308 -14.14 12.26 4.82
C MET A 308 -14.26 11.00 3.97
N TRP A 309 -14.59 11.16 2.69
CA TRP A 309 -14.56 10.02 1.78
C TRP A 309 -13.12 9.65 1.48
N VAL A 310 -12.91 8.36 1.29
CA VAL A 310 -11.60 7.79 1.04
C VAL A 310 -10.94 8.40 -0.20
N TYR A 311 -9.62 8.40 -0.18
CA TYR A 311 -8.79 8.64 -1.35
C TYR A 311 -8.84 7.45 -2.30
N ASN A 312 -8.84 7.77 -3.59
CA ASN A 312 -8.85 6.77 -4.63
C ASN A 312 -7.45 6.15 -4.78
N SER A 313 -7.35 4.82 -4.77
CA SER A 313 -6.06 4.11 -4.92
C SER A 313 -5.62 3.93 -6.38
N GLY A 314 -6.42 4.39 -7.34
CA GLY A 314 -6.15 4.34 -8.78
C GLY A 314 -5.65 5.68 -9.36
N PHE A 315 -5.70 6.78 -8.59
CA PHE A 315 -5.14 8.06 -9.02
C PHE A 315 -4.60 8.88 -7.84
N PHE A 316 -3.28 8.88 -7.68
CA PHE A 316 -2.60 9.73 -6.71
C PHE A 316 -1.18 10.07 -7.15
N TYR A 317 -0.76 11.29 -6.81
CA TYR A 317 0.61 11.75 -6.92
C TYR A 317 1.36 11.47 -5.61
N ILE A 318 2.52 10.84 -5.69
CA ILE A 318 3.34 10.47 -4.55
C ILE A 318 4.79 10.89 -4.75
N ARG A 319 5.34 11.58 -3.74
CA ARG A 319 6.73 12.05 -3.73
C ARG A 319 7.68 10.96 -3.23
N PRO A 320 8.97 10.96 -3.64
CA PRO A 320 9.96 10.00 -3.19
C PRO A 320 10.51 10.38 -1.80
N THR A 321 9.68 10.31 -0.77
CA THR A 321 10.05 10.59 0.63
C THR A 321 10.02 9.31 1.46
N ILE A 322 10.67 9.31 2.63
CA ILE A 322 10.66 8.12 3.52
C ILE A 322 9.22 7.73 3.92
N PRO A 323 8.33 8.65 4.35
CA PRO A 323 6.95 8.27 4.65
C PRO A 323 6.17 7.74 3.45
N SER A 324 6.42 8.26 2.25
CA SER A 324 5.80 7.72 1.03
C SER A 324 6.25 6.29 0.71
N ILE A 325 7.54 5.99 0.85
CA ILE A 325 8.07 4.63 0.66
C ILE A 325 7.49 3.69 1.73
N GLU A 326 7.43 4.16 2.98
CA GLU A 326 6.84 3.41 4.09
C GLU A 326 5.36 3.09 3.86
N LEU A 327 4.58 4.04 3.34
CA LEU A 327 3.18 3.81 2.94
C LEU A 327 3.08 2.64 1.96
N LEU A 328 3.88 2.66 0.90
CA LEU A 328 3.88 1.61 -0.12
C LEU A 328 4.29 0.26 0.48
N ASP A 329 5.28 0.23 1.38
CA ASP A 329 5.72 -0.97 2.08
C ASP A 329 4.63 -1.55 2.98
N ARG A 330 3.95 -0.72 3.76
CA ARG A 330 2.84 -1.15 4.64
C ARG A 330 1.67 -1.70 3.83
N VAL A 331 1.26 -1.00 2.77
CA VAL A 331 0.15 -1.42 1.91
C VAL A 331 0.49 -2.73 1.18
N ALA A 332 1.66 -2.82 0.55
CA ALA A 332 2.10 -4.04 -0.14
C ALA A 332 2.18 -5.23 0.82
N LYS A 333 2.73 -5.03 2.03
CA LYS A 333 2.82 -6.07 3.06
C LYS A 333 1.43 -6.58 3.46
N ARG A 334 0.49 -5.69 3.78
CA ARG A 334 -0.87 -6.10 4.19
C ARG A 334 -1.61 -6.80 3.06
N LEU A 335 -1.55 -6.30 1.83
CA LEU A 335 -2.19 -6.95 0.69
C LEU A 335 -1.61 -8.34 0.36
N SER A 336 -0.35 -8.59 0.72
CA SER A 336 0.28 -9.92 0.58
C SER A 336 -0.15 -10.92 1.66
N GLN A 337 -0.64 -10.44 2.81
CA GLN A 337 -0.99 -11.25 3.97
C GLN A 337 -2.50 -11.41 4.16
N GLU A 338 -3.28 -10.43 3.69
CA GLU A 338 -4.72 -10.32 3.93
C GLU A 338 -5.49 -10.30 2.61
N LYS A 339 -6.71 -10.86 2.61
CA LYS A 339 -7.68 -10.68 1.53
C LYS A 339 -8.45 -9.37 1.76
N ALA A 340 -7.78 -8.25 1.54
CA ALA A 340 -8.31 -6.90 1.80
C ALA A 340 -8.38 -6.06 0.51
N TRP A 341 -9.31 -5.12 0.42
CA TRP A 341 -9.39 -4.24 -0.76
C TRP A 341 -8.27 -3.19 -0.72
N ASP A 342 -7.55 -3.00 -1.83
CA ASP A 342 -6.38 -2.12 -1.91
C ASP A 342 -6.69 -0.67 -1.53
N GLN A 343 -7.84 -0.14 -1.96
CA GLN A 343 -8.25 1.19 -1.57
C GLN A 343 -8.52 1.30 -0.08
N ALA A 344 -9.08 0.26 0.54
CA ALA A 344 -9.30 0.24 1.99
C ALA A 344 -7.96 0.24 2.73
N VAL A 345 -7.05 -0.68 2.38
CA VAL A 345 -5.71 -0.77 3.01
C VAL A 345 -4.92 0.52 2.83
N PHE A 346 -4.92 1.10 1.62
CA PHE A 346 -4.25 2.37 1.34
C PHE A 346 -4.73 3.51 2.25
N ASN A 347 -6.04 3.62 2.46
CA ASN A 347 -6.61 4.65 3.32
C ASN A 347 -6.40 4.34 4.80
N GLU A 348 -6.54 3.08 5.22
CA GLU A 348 -6.27 2.69 6.60
C GLU A 348 -4.83 3.04 7.01
N GLU A 349 -3.83 2.65 6.22
CA GLU A 349 -2.44 2.98 6.51
C GLU A 349 -2.16 4.48 6.48
N LEU A 350 -2.84 5.23 5.61
CA LEU A 350 -2.64 6.67 5.48
C LEU A 350 -3.34 7.50 6.58
N PHE A 351 -4.42 6.98 7.17
CA PHE A 351 -5.29 7.74 8.09
C PHE A 351 -5.31 7.22 9.53
N PHE A 352 -4.91 5.98 9.81
CA PHE A 352 -4.90 5.47 11.18
C PHE A 352 -3.94 6.29 12.07
N PRO A 353 -4.43 6.78 13.23
CA PRO A 353 -3.58 7.50 14.17
C PRO A 353 -2.66 6.52 14.89
N SER A 354 -1.54 7.01 15.42
CA SER A 354 -0.74 6.22 16.36
C SER A 354 -1.59 5.86 17.60
N HIS A 355 -1.49 4.60 18.02
CA HIS A 355 -2.20 4.07 19.19
C HIS A 355 -1.36 2.96 19.83
N PRO A 356 -1.71 2.45 21.03
CA PRO A 356 -0.92 1.39 21.67
C PRO A 356 -0.69 0.21 20.72
N GLY A 357 0.57 -0.11 20.47
CA GLY A 357 0.98 -1.19 19.57
C GLY A 357 1.00 -0.88 18.07
N TYR A 358 0.72 0.37 17.65
CA TYR A 358 0.77 0.79 16.25
C TYR A 358 1.33 2.22 16.11
N ASP A 359 2.43 2.34 15.39
CA ASP A 359 2.97 3.63 14.99
C ASP A 359 2.29 4.07 13.68
N GLY A 360 1.47 5.11 13.76
CA GLY A 360 0.77 5.68 12.61
C GLY A 360 1.74 6.24 11.58
N LEU A 361 1.33 6.25 10.31
CA LEU A 361 2.15 6.77 9.23
C LEU A 361 2.29 8.29 9.34
N HIS A 362 3.51 8.79 9.21
CA HIS A 362 3.83 10.23 9.25
C HIS A 362 3.93 10.87 7.86
N ALA A 363 3.02 10.49 6.94
CA ALA A 363 2.94 11.07 5.60
C ALA A 363 1.95 12.24 5.57
N SER A 364 2.38 13.37 5.01
CA SER A 364 1.47 14.48 4.74
C SER A 364 0.61 14.19 3.51
N ARG A 365 -0.61 14.73 3.50
CA ARG A 365 -1.60 14.41 2.47
C ARG A 365 -2.42 15.61 2.04
N ARG A 366 -2.80 15.63 0.76
CA ARG A 366 -3.67 16.63 0.14
C ARG A 366 -4.78 15.96 -0.66
N THR A 367 -6.00 16.46 -0.47
CA THR A 367 -7.12 16.17 -1.36
C THR A 367 -7.05 17.10 -2.58
N LEU A 368 -7.07 16.52 -3.78
CA LEU A 368 -7.18 17.27 -5.03
C LEU A 368 -8.59 17.84 -5.23
N ASP A 369 -8.71 18.92 -6.01
CA ASP A 369 -10.01 19.49 -6.34
C ASP A 369 -10.87 18.47 -7.12
N PHE A 370 -12.03 18.09 -6.58
CA PHE A 370 -12.85 17.01 -7.12
C PHE A 370 -13.58 17.38 -8.44
N TYR A 371 -13.62 18.66 -8.83
CA TYR A 371 -14.09 19.06 -10.15
C TYR A 371 -12.97 19.03 -11.19
N LEU A 372 -11.72 19.27 -10.79
CA LEU A 372 -10.57 19.14 -11.69
C LEU A 372 -10.13 17.67 -11.84
N PHE A 373 -10.15 16.90 -10.76
CA PHE A 373 -9.77 15.48 -10.72
C PHE A 373 -11.01 14.63 -10.45
N MET A 374 -11.84 14.52 -11.49
CA MET A 374 -13.23 14.13 -11.37
C MET A 374 -13.43 12.62 -11.44
N ASN A 375 -14.17 12.05 -10.48
CA ASN A 375 -14.65 10.67 -10.63
C ASN A 375 -15.90 10.63 -11.52
N SER A 376 -16.14 9.49 -12.15
CA SER A 376 -17.29 9.32 -13.04
C SER A 376 -18.63 9.53 -12.34
N LYS A 377 -18.74 9.27 -11.03
CA LYS A 377 -19.97 9.58 -10.29
C LYS A 377 -20.24 11.09 -10.26
N VAL A 378 -19.23 11.92 -10.02
CA VAL A 378 -19.36 13.40 -10.09
C VAL A 378 -19.75 13.84 -11.50
N LEU A 379 -19.10 13.27 -12.52
CA LEU A 379 -19.43 13.61 -13.91
C LEU A 379 -20.89 13.28 -14.22
N PHE A 380 -21.23 11.98 -14.22
CA PHE A 380 -22.48 11.44 -14.74
C PHE A 380 -23.70 11.77 -13.89
N LYS A 381 -23.55 11.92 -12.57
CA LYS A 381 -24.67 12.27 -11.69
C LYS A 381 -24.92 13.79 -11.62
N THR A 382 -23.86 14.60 -11.71
CA THR A 382 -23.94 16.02 -11.33
C THR A 382 -23.48 16.98 -12.44
N VAL A 383 -22.22 16.87 -12.88
CA VAL A 383 -21.56 17.93 -13.66
C VAL A 383 -22.19 18.12 -15.03
N TRP A 384 -22.36 17.06 -15.83
CA TRP A 384 -22.82 17.22 -17.22
C TRP A 384 -24.27 17.71 -17.30
N LYS A 385 -25.08 17.41 -16.28
CA LYS A 385 -26.51 17.81 -16.18
C LYS A 385 -26.70 19.24 -15.70
N ASN A 386 -25.68 19.86 -15.12
CA ASN A 386 -25.77 21.20 -14.58
C ASN A 386 -25.23 22.22 -15.60
N ALA A 387 -26.04 23.22 -15.96
CA ALA A 387 -25.72 24.19 -17.01
C ALA A 387 -24.47 25.06 -16.72
N GLN A 388 -24.07 25.23 -15.46
CA GLN A 388 -22.84 25.95 -15.11
C GLN A 388 -21.65 25.00 -14.99
N LEU A 389 -21.83 23.84 -14.34
CA LEU A 389 -20.74 22.88 -14.15
C LEU A 389 -20.31 22.21 -15.46
N SER A 390 -21.24 21.99 -16.40
CA SER A 390 -20.95 21.43 -17.73
C SER A 390 -20.00 22.28 -18.59
N LYS A 391 -19.70 23.52 -18.18
CA LYS A 391 -18.71 24.39 -18.81
C LYS A 391 -17.30 24.18 -18.27
N LEU A 392 -17.16 23.50 -17.12
CA LEU A 392 -15.86 23.19 -16.53
C LEU A 392 -15.13 22.21 -17.44
N LYS A 393 -13.83 22.44 -17.59
CA LYS A 393 -12.93 21.47 -18.21
C LYS A 393 -12.13 20.79 -17.09
N PRO A 394 -12.36 19.51 -16.79
CA PRO A 394 -11.55 18.78 -15.82
C PRO A 394 -10.11 18.65 -16.31
N VAL A 395 -9.20 18.31 -15.41
CA VAL A 395 -7.85 17.84 -15.72
C VAL A 395 -7.91 16.39 -16.18
N ILE A 396 -8.62 15.56 -15.40
CA ILE A 396 -8.89 14.16 -15.72
C ILE A 396 -10.34 13.80 -15.41
N VAL A 397 -10.81 12.71 -16.02
CA VAL A 397 -12.01 11.99 -15.59
C VAL A 397 -11.65 10.52 -15.36
N HIS A 398 -11.89 10.01 -14.15
CA HIS A 398 -11.65 8.62 -13.78
C HIS A 398 -12.96 7.82 -13.81
N ILE A 399 -13.03 6.75 -14.61
CA ILE A 399 -14.23 5.92 -14.77
C ILE A 399 -14.28 4.78 -13.72
N ASN A 400 -14.12 5.13 -12.44
CA ASN A 400 -14.05 4.17 -11.33
C ASN A 400 -15.40 3.72 -10.74
N TYR A 401 -16.51 4.39 -11.03
CA TYR A 401 -17.84 4.08 -10.46
C TYR A 401 -18.79 3.34 -11.42
N HIS A 402 -18.35 3.01 -12.63
CA HIS A 402 -19.19 2.43 -13.67
C HIS A 402 -18.52 1.22 -14.32
N PRO A 403 -19.24 0.13 -14.61
CA PRO A 403 -18.67 -1.08 -15.20
C PRO A 403 -18.38 -0.94 -16.71
N ASP A 404 -19.14 -0.11 -17.42
CA ASP A 404 -19.01 0.17 -18.85
C ASP A 404 -17.90 1.20 -19.16
N LYS A 405 -16.72 0.95 -18.57
CA LYS A 405 -15.59 1.88 -18.52
C LYS A 405 -15.18 2.42 -19.89
N LEU A 406 -14.89 1.52 -20.84
CA LEU A 406 -14.41 1.90 -22.17
C LEU A 406 -15.41 2.77 -22.95
N ALA A 407 -16.71 2.44 -22.89
CA ALA A 407 -17.74 3.20 -23.58
C ALA A 407 -17.85 4.62 -23.02
N ARG A 408 -17.82 4.76 -21.69
CA ARG A 408 -17.82 6.07 -21.02
C ARG A 408 -16.55 6.86 -21.24
N MET A 409 -15.37 6.22 -21.27
CA MET A 409 -14.11 6.90 -21.63
C MET A 409 -14.20 7.52 -23.02
N LYS A 410 -14.68 6.76 -24.02
CA LYS A 410 -14.88 7.26 -25.39
C LYS A 410 -15.89 8.41 -25.40
N ALA A 411 -16.99 8.30 -24.66
CA ALA A 411 -17.99 9.36 -24.56
C ALA A 411 -17.44 10.64 -23.90
N VAL A 412 -16.56 10.52 -22.90
CA VAL A 412 -15.86 11.66 -22.28
C VAL A 412 -14.97 12.36 -23.31
N VAL A 413 -14.25 11.60 -24.15
CA VAL A 413 -13.47 12.18 -25.26
C VAL A 413 -14.39 12.90 -26.24
N GLU A 414 -15.49 12.28 -26.68
CA GLU A 414 -16.46 12.93 -27.58
C GLU A 414 -17.02 14.24 -27.00
N TYR A 415 -17.34 14.25 -25.71
CA TYR A 415 -17.91 15.41 -25.03
C TYR A 415 -16.91 16.56 -24.88
N TYR A 416 -15.75 16.30 -24.29
CA TYR A 416 -14.79 17.37 -23.95
C TYR A 416 -13.80 17.72 -25.06
N VAL A 417 -13.51 16.77 -25.96
CA VAL A 417 -12.52 16.97 -27.04
C VAL A 417 -13.22 17.31 -28.35
N ASN A 418 -14.25 16.54 -28.72
CA ASN A 418 -14.92 16.71 -30.02
C ASN A 418 -16.14 17.65 -29.95
N GLY A 419 -16.53 18.08 -28.75
CA GLY A 419 -17.62 19.03 -28.54
C GLY A 419 -19.02 18.43 -28.72
N LYS A 420 -19.14 17.10 -28.75
CA LYS A 420 -20.42 16.40 -28.91
C LYS A 420 -21.22 16.44 -27.59
N ARG A 421 -22.13 17.40 -27.48
CA ARG A 421 -22.86 17.72 -26.23
C ARG A 421 -23.79 16.62 -25.71
N ASP A 422 -24.31 15.79 -26.61
CA ASP A 422 -25.19 14.65 -26.32
C ASP A 422 -24.41 13.35 -26.03
N ALA A 423 -23.07 13.35 -26.11
CA ALA A 423 -22.27 12.13 -25.98
C ALA A 423 -22.43 11.42 -24.63
N LEU A 424 -22.77 12.15 -23.57
CA LEU A 424 -22.97 11.60 -22.22
C LEU A 424 -24.43 11.21 -21.93
N GLU A 425 -25.39 11.61 -22.78
CA GLU A 425 -26.83 11.51 -22.51
C GLU A 425 -27.34 10.06 -22.45
N SER A 426 -26.78 9.18 -23.27
CA SER A 426 -27.20 7.77 -23.33
C SER A 426 -26.79 6.96 -22.10
N PHE A 427 -25.96 7.51 -21.22
CA PHE A 427 -25.41 6.78 -20.09
C PHE A 427 -26.22 7.02 -18.81
N PRO A 428 -26.70 5.97 -18.12
CA PRO A 428 -27.36 6.12 -16.84
C PRO A 428 -26.38 6.58 -15.73
N ASP A 429 -26.94 7.08 -14.63
CA ASP A 429 -26.19 7.58 -13.45
C ASP A 429 -25.41 6.47 -12.72
N GLY A 430 -25.79 5.21 -12.93
CA GLY A 430 -25.15 4.03 -12.36
C GLY A 430 -25.45 2.79 -13.20
N SER A 431 -24.95 1.63 -12.79
CA SER A 431 -25.28 0.35 -13.40
C SER A 431 -26.47 -0.29 -12.69
N ASN A 432 -27.54 -0.60 -13.42
CA ASN A 432 -28.58 -1.52 -12.97
C ASN A 432 -28.20 -2.96 -13.29
#